data_AF-A0A8J4TI46-F1
#
_entry.id   AF-A0A8J4TI46-F1
#
_cell.length_a   1.000
_cell.length_b   1.000
_cell.length_c   1.000
_cell.angle_alpha   90.00
_cell.angle_beta   90.00
_cell.angle_gamma   90.00
#
_symmetry.space_group_name_H-M   'P 1'
#
loop_
_entity.id
_entity.type
_entity.pdbx_description
1 polymer ?
#
loop_
_entity_poly.entity_id
_entity_poly.type
_entity_poly.pdbx_seq_one_letter_code
_entity_poly.pdbx_strand_id
1 'polypeptide(L)'
;LIDAVKLARLVFNKLCETCCVWLKGFPPRRRSQTYYETSIHAIKNMRRKMEDRHVIIPDFNMLFNLQDQEEQAFFAVFDGHGGVDAATFAANHLHVNLVRQETFSQDPGEALRRAFKLTDERFVQKASRENVRCGTTGVVTFLRGRTLHVAWLGDSQVMLVRKGQAVELMKPHKPDREDEKKRIEALGGCVIWFGTWRVNGSLSVSRAI
;
A
#
# COMPACT_ATOMS: atom_id res chain seq x y z
N LEU A 1 -30.25 8.54 -7.69
CA LEU A 1 -30.24 7.08 -7.89
C LEU A 1 -29.89 6.82 -9.35
N ILE A 2 -28.77 6.14 -9.63
CA ILE A 2 -28.43 5.73 -11.00
C ILE A 2 -29.46 4.68 -11.43
N ASP A 3 -30.09 4.89 -12.59
CA ASP A 3 -31.04 3.95 -13.17
C ASP A 3 -30.29 2.67 -13.58
N ALA A 4 -30.49 1.61 -12.81
CA ALA A 4 -29.79 0.33 -12.98
C ALA A 4 -30.03 -0.27 -14.37
N VAL A 5 -31.20 -0.05 -14.97
CA VAL A 5 -31.53 -0.57 -16.30
C VAL A 5 -30.74 0.18 -17.37
N LYS A 6 -30.64 1.51 -17.26
CA LYS A 6 -29.80 2.31 -18.17
C LYS A 6 -28.33 1.94 -18.06
N LEU A 7 -27.83 1.74 -16.84
CA LEU A 7 -26.45 1.32 -16.62
C LEU A 7 -26.20 -0.07 -17.24
N ALA A 8 -27.09 -1.03 -17.00
CA ALA A 8 -26.99 -2.37 -17.58
C ALA A 8 -26.96 -2.35 -19.12
N ARG A 9 -27.86 -1.56 -19.74
CA ARG A 9 -27.87 -1.38 -21.20
C ARG A 9 -26.59 -0.76 -21.73
N LEU A 10 -26.07 0.27 -21.05
CA LEU A 10 -24.82 0.92 -21.44
C LEU A 10 -23.64 -0.06 -21.39
N VAL A 11 -23.54 -0.83 -20.30
CA VAL A 11 -22.50 -1.85 -20.14
C VAL A 11 -22.62 -2.93 -21.22
N PHE A 12 -23.83 -3.44 -21.47
CA PHE A 12 -24.06 -4.48 -22.47
C PHE A 12 -23.73 -4.00 -23.88
N ASN A 13 -24.16 -2.79 -24.24
CA ASN A 13 -23.84 -2.19 -25.54
C ASN A 13 -22.33 -2.02 -25.71
N LYS A 14 -21.63 -1.56 -24.66
CA LYS A 14 -20.18 -1.38 -24.72
C LYS A 14 -19.43 -2.72 -24.83
N LEU A 15 -19.92 -3.75 -24.15
CA LEU A 15 -19.39 -5.10 -24.26
C LEU A 15 -19.56 -5.64 -25.69
N CYS A 16 -20.76 -5.54 -26.26
CA CYS A 16 -21.04 -5.94 -27.64
C CYS A 16 -20.15 -5.21 -28.64
N GLU A 17 -20.01 -3.89 -28.50
CA GLU A 17 -19.11 -3.10 -29.34
C GLU A 17 -17.66 -3.60 -29.26
N THR A 18 -17.16 -3.86 -28.06
CA THR A 18 -15.80 -4.37 -27.82
C THR A 18 -15.60 -5.75 -28.45
N CYS A 19 -16.57 -6.66 -28.27
CA CYS A 19 -16.56 -7.99 -28.90
C CYS A 19 -16.55 -7.89 -30.43
N CYS A 20 -17.36 -7.01 -31.01
CA CYS A 20 -17.38 -6.77 -32.46
C CYS A 20 -16.04 -6.25 -32.99
N VAL A 21 -15.34 -5.40 -32.23
CA VAL A 21 -13.98 -4.93 -32.57
C VAL A 21 -13.00 -6.11 -32.53
N TRP A 22 -13.05 -6.95 -31.48
CA TRP A 22 -12.13 -8.08 -31.33
C TRP A 22 -12.36 -9.20 -32.35
N LEU A 23 -13.60 -9.38 -32.83
CA LEU A 23 -13.90 -10.28 -33.95
C LEU A 23 -13.26 -9.83 -35.27
N LYS A 24 -13.10 -8.51 -35.49
CA LYS A 24 -12.43 -7.96 -36.68
C LYS A 24 -10.91 -8.08 -36.60
N GLY A 25 -10.36 -8.14 -35.39
CA GLY A 25 -8.96 -8.31 -35.13
C GLY A 25 -8.71 -8.36 -33.64
N PHE A 26 -8.12 -9.44 -33.16
CA PHE A 26 -7.77 -9.55 -31.75
C PHE A 26 -6.76 -8.44 -31.43
N PRO A 27 -6.93 -7.69 -30.33
CA PRO A 27 -5.91 -6.73 -29.92
C PRO A 27 -4.57 -7.45 -29.79
N PRO A 28 -3.46 -6.83 -30.21
CA PRO A 28 -2.15 -7.45 -30.13
C PRO A 28 -1.92 -7.93 -28.70
N ARG A 29 -1.49 -9.19 -28.54
CA ARG A 29 -1.07 -9.70 -27.24
C ARG A 29 0.03 -8.75 -26.74
N ARG A 30 -0.22 -8.11 -25.59
CA ARG A 30 0.85 -7.40 -24.88
C ARG A 30 2.00 -8.38 -24.64
N ARG A 31 3.24 -7.88 -24.75
CA ARG A 31 4.49 -8.66 -24.65
C ARG A 31 4.41 -9.64 -23.48
N SER A 32 5.06 -10.80 -23.64
CA SER A 32 5.29 -11.78 -22.57
C SER A 32 5.78 -11.07 -21.32
N GLN A 33 4.88 -10.90 -20.35
CA GLN A 33 5.18 -10.23 -19.09
C GLN A 33 6.14 -11.09 -18.28
N THR A 34 7.10 -10.43 -17.63
CA THR A 34 7.84 -11.05 -16.55
C THR A 34 6.87 -11.27 -15.40
N TYR A 35 6.37 -12.49 -15.25
CA TYR A 35 5.55 -12.84 -14.09
C TYR A 35 6.46 -12.90 -12.86
N TYR A 36 6.22 -12.00 -11.91
CA TYR A 36 6.76 -12.16 -10.57
C TYR A 36 6.03 -13.35 -9.93
N GLU A 37 6.76 -14.44 -9.70
CA GLU A 37 6.24 -15.53 -8.87
C GLU A 37 6.01 -14.99 -7.46
N THR A 38 4.74 -14.93 -7.07
CA THR A 38 4.32 -14.36 -5.79
C THR A 38 3.61 -15.41 -4.97
N SER A 39 4.00 -15.55 -3.71
CA SER A 39 3.29 -16.34 -2.72
C SER A 39 2.86 -15.45 -1.57
N ILE A 40 1.71 -15.74 -1.00
CA ILE A 40 1.21 -15.05 0.17
C ILE A 40 0.53 -16.00 1.15
N HIS A 41 0.78 -15.73 2.42
CA HIS A 41 0.14 -16.41 3.52
C HIS A 41 -0.18 -15.39 4.62
N ALA A 42 -1.40 -15.45 5.15
CA ALA A 42 -1.85 -14.63 6.25
C ALA A 42 -2.68 -15.48 7.20
N ILE A 43 -2.38 -15.41 8.49
CA ILE A 43 -3.02 -16.22 9.52
C ILE A 43 -3.26 -15.39 10.78
N LYS A 44 -4.49 -15.44 11.30
CA LYS A 44 -4.91 -14.68 12.49
C LYS A 44 -4.20 -15.14 13.77
N ASN A 45 -3.77 -16.41 13.81
CA ASN A 45 -3.29 -17.09 15.01
C ASN A 45 -4.26 -16.89 16.18
N MET A 46 -3.75 -16.55 17.37
CA MET A 46 -4.52 -16.37 18.61
C MET A 46 -5.21 -15.00 18.74
N ARG A 47 -5.08 -14.10 17.74
CA ARG A 47 -5.70 -12.77 17.83
C ARG A 47 -7.23 -12.88 17.71
N ARG A 48 -7.94 -11.96 18.37
CA ARG A 48 -9.42 -11.91 18.30
C ARG A 48 -9.90 -11.61 16.88
N LYS A 49 -9.26 -10.66 16.21
CA LYS A 49 -9.54 -10.21 14.84
C LYS A 49 -8.29 -10.28 13.98
N MET A 50 -8.46 -10.47 12.67
CA MET A 50 -7.40 -10.38 11.66
C MET A 50 -7.34 -8.94 11.14
N GLU A 51 -6.42 -8.15 11.69
CA GLU A 51 -6.29 -6.72 11.40
C GLU A 51 -5.31 -6.43 10.24
N ASP A 52 -4.46 -7.39 9.88
CA ASP A 52 -3.52 -7.21 8.77
C ASP A 52 -4.21 -7.26 7.41
N ARG A 53 -3.66 -6.50 6.47
CA ARG A 53 -4.03 -6.48 5.06
C ARG A 53 -2.79 -6.53 4.18
N HIS A 54 -2.96 -6.97 2.96
CA HIS A 54 -1.89 -7.02 1.97
C HIS A 54 -2.42 -6.66 0.59
N VAL A 55 -1.52 -6.24 -0.30
CA VAL A 55 -1.82 -5.94 -1.70
C VAL A 55 -0.77 -6.62 -2.56
N ILE A 56 -1.22 -7.30 -3.62
CA ILE A 56 -0.36 -7.93 -4.64
C ILE A 56 -0.86 -7.48 -5.99
N ILE A 57 -0.06 -6.66 -6.68
CA ILE A 57 -0.34 -6.20 -8.03
C ILE A 57 0.92 -6.50 -8.86
N PRO A 58 1.03 -7.71 -9.44
CA PRO A 58 2.18 -8.11 -10.24
C PRO A 58 2.28 -7.33 -11.56
N ASP A 59 1.14 -6.87 -12.08
CA ASP A 59 1.04 -6.06 -13.28
C ASP A 59 0.29 -4.75 -12.99
N PHE A 60 1.07 -3.78 -12.54
CA PHE A 60 0.56 -2.44 -12.20
C PHE A 60 0.12 -1.66 -13.44
N ASN A 61 0.76 -1.91 -14.58
CA ASN A 61 0.46 -1.23 -15.83
C ASN A 61 -0.92 -1.62 -16.36
N MET A 62 -1.27 -2.90 -16.30
CA MET A 62 -2.61 -3.35 -16.71
C MET A 62 -3.69 -2.82 -15.78
N LEU A 63 -3.48 -2.86 -14.45
CA LEU A 63 -4.48 -2.38 -13.49
C LEU A 63 -4.85 -0.91 -13.73
N PHE A 64 -3.88 -0.07 -14.09
CA PHE A 64 -4.06 1.36 -14.29
C PHE A 64 -4.03 1.82 -15.75
N ASN A 65 -4.05 0.88 -16.69
CA ASN A 65 -4.00 1.12 -18.13
C ASN A 65 -2.83 2.04 -18.57
N LEU A 66 -1.67 1.91 -17.91
CA LEU A 66 -0.48 2.69 -18.24
C LEU A 66 0.13 2.15 -19.54
N GLN A 67 0.33 3.04 -20.53
CA GLN A 67 1.03 2.72 -21.77
C GLN A 67 2.46 3.26 -21.73
N ASP A 68 3.35 2.64 -22.51
CA ASP A 68 4.73 3.11 -22.71
C ASP A 68 5.53 3.33 -21.41
N GLN A 69 5.20 2.57 -20.38
CA GLN A 69 5.95 2.52 -19.13
C GLN A 69 6.75 1.22 -19.05
N GLU A 70 7.84 1.25 -18.28
CA GLU A 70 8.52 0.01 -17.87
C GLU A 70 7.56 -0.93 -17.14
N GLU A 71 7.91 -2.22 -17.07
CA GLU A 71 7.14 -3.18 -16.27
C GLU A 71 7.13 -2.74 -14.80
N GLN A 72 5.94 -2.73 -14.20
CA GLN A 72 5.74 -2.22 -12.85
C GLN A 72 4.94 -3.22 -12.02
N ALA A 73 5.35 -3.39 -10.76
CA ALA A 73 4.64 -4.22 -9.79
C ALA A 73 4.59 -3.52 -8.42
N PHE A 74 3.52 -3.75 -7.68
CA PHE A 74 3.29 -3.17 -6.37
C PHE A 74 2.91 -4.26 -5.38
N PHE A 75 3.62 -4.32 -4.24
CA PHE A 75 3.29 -5.21 -3.15
C PHE A 75 3.32 -4.44 -1.83
N ALA A 76 2.38 -4.71 -0.94
CA ALA A 76 2.30 -4.04 0.34
C ALA A 76 1.77 -4.94 1.44
N VAL A 77 2.20 -4.67 2.67
CA VAL A 77 1.67 -5.26 3.90
C VAL A 77 1.34 -4.14 4.87
N PHE A 78 0.19 -4.26 5.52
CA PHE A 78 -0.36 -3.31 6.48
C PHE A 78 -0.74 -4.08 7.74
N ASP A 79 -0.08 -3.82 8.87
CA ASP A 79 -0.43 -4.39 10.17
C ASP A 79 -1.34 -3.40 10.90
N GLY A 80 -2.61 -3.78 11.07
CA GLY A 80 -3.62 -2.94 11.71
C GLY A 80 -3.56 -3.03 13.23
N HIS A 81 -3.80 -1.91 13.93
CA HIS A 81 -3.91 -1.90 15.38
C HIS A 81 -5.06 -1.00 15.86
N GLY A 82 -5.76 -1.44 16.91
CA GLY A 82 -6.93 -0.73 17.43
C GLY A 82 -8.16 -0.82 16.53
N GLY A 83 -8.13 -1.70 15.52
CA GLY A 83 -9.16 -1.87 14.50
C GLY A 83 -8.53 -2.14 13.12
N VAL A 84 -9.37 -2.60 12.18
CA VAL A 84 -8.93 -3.03 10.84
C VAL A 84 -9.13 -1.98 9.75
N ASP A 85 -9.78 -0.87 10.09
CA ASP A 85 -10.26 0.10 9.09
C ASP A 85 -9.10 0.85 8.44
N ALA A 86 -8.06 1.22 9.20
CA ALA A 86 -6.86 1.87 8.67
C ALA A 86 -6.12 0.97 7.67
N ALA A 87 -5.89 -0.30 8.04
CA ALA A 87 -5.23 -1.28 7.17
C ALA A 87 -6.04 -1.54 5.89
N THR A 88 -7.37 -1.63 6.02
CA THR A 88 -8.28 -1.80 4.87
C THR A 88 -8.28 -0.57 3.97
N PHE A 89 -8.29 0.63 4.56
CA PHE A 89 -8.24 1.89 3.83
C PHE A 89 -6.91 2.03 3.06
N ALA A 90 -5.78 1.78 3.72
CA ALA A 90 -4.46 1.84 3.09
C ALA A 90 -4.35 0.83 1.93
N ALA A 91 -4.80 -0.42 2.13
CA ALA A 91 -4.81 -1.45 1.09
C ALA A 91 -5.62 -1.02 -0.15
N ASN A 92 -6.78 -0.39 0.05
CA ASN A 92 -7.68 0.02 -1.04
C ASN A 92 -7.23 1.29 -1.77
N HIS A 93 -6.50 2.20 -1.10
CA HIS A 93 -6.28 3.55 -1.61
C HIS A 93 -4.83 3.90 -1.91
N LEU A 94 -3.84 3.29 -1.24
CA LEU A 94 -2.45 3.74 -1.35
C LEU A 94 -1.89 3.60 -2.78
N HIS A 95 -2.11 2.45 -3.42
CA HIS A 95 -1.67 2.18 -4.78
C HIS A 95 -2.38 3.06 -5.82
N VAL A 96 -3.66 3.39 -5.59
CA VAL A 96 -4.42 4.35 -6.42
C VAL A 96 -3.91 5.78 -6.25
N ASN A 97 -3.56 6.17 -5.01
CA ASN A 97 -3.00 7.48 -4.71
C ASN A 97 -1.60 7.63 -5.29
N LEU A 98 -0.81 6.55 -5.35
CA LEU A 98 0.53 6.52 -5.94
C LEU A 98 0.51 6.86 -7.44
N VAL A 99 -0.27 6.13 -8.23
CA VAL A 99 -0.30 6.33 -9.69
C VAL A 99 -0.85 7.70 -10.10
N ARG A 100 -1.62 8.34 -9.22
CA ARG A 100 -2.20 9.68 -9.44
C ARG A 100 -1.26 10.82 -9.05
N GLN A 101 -0.08 10.55 -8.50
CA GLN A 101 0.88 11.61 -8.19
C GLN A 101 1.49 12.15 -9.48
N GLU A 102 1.63 13.47 -9.57
CA GLU A 102 2.30 14.14 -10.69
C GLU A 102 3.75 13.68 -10.85
N THR A 103 4.42 13.39 -9.73
CA THR A 103 5.81 12.89 -9.71
C THR A 103 5.93 11.40 -10.01
N PHE A 104 4.82 10.67 -10.24
CA PHE A 104 4.84 9.20 -10.40
C PHE A 104 5.83 8.72 -11.46
N SER A 105 5.86 9.36 -12.63
CA SER A 105 6.74 8.93 -13.73
C SER A 105 8.20 9.31 -13.53
N GLN A 106 8.48 10.44 -12.88
CA GLN A 106 9.84 11.01 -12.77
C GLN A 106 10.55 10.61 -11.47
N ASP A 107 9.82 10.59 -10.36
CA ASP A 107 10.35 10.28 -9.03
C ASP A 107 9.35 9.40 -8.25
N PRO A 108 9.45 8.07 -8.39
CA PRO A 108 8.64 7.12 -7.63
C PRO A 108 8.80 7.24 -6.12
N GLY A 109 9.97 7.68 -5.63
CA GLY A 109 10.23 7.84 -4.21
C GLY A 109 9.40 8.97 -3.61
N GLU A 110 9.44 10.14 -4.26
CA GLU A 110 8.61 11.28 -3.88
C GLU A 110 7.12 10.98 -4.09
N ALA A 111 6.76 10.28 -5.17
CA ALA A 111 5.39 9.85 -5.41
C ALA A 111 4.86 8.93 -4.29
N LEU A 112 5.66 7.96 -3.83
CA LEU A 112 5.33 7.11 -2.69
C LEU A 112 5.14 7.95 -1.42
N ARG A 113 6.05 8.88 -1.13
CA ARG A 113 5.96 9.75 0.05
C ARG A 113 4.66 10.57 0.04
N ARG A 114 4.31 11.16 -1.10
CA ARG A 114 3.05 11.91 -1.28
C ARG A 114 1.82 11.02 -1.19
N ALA A 115 1.88 9.80 -1.74
CA ALA A 115 0.79 8.85 -1.69
C ALA A 115 0.50 8.40 -0.25
N PHE A 116 1.52 8.12 0.55
CA PHE A 116 1.36 7.84 1.98
C PHE A 116 0.69 9.01 2.70
N LYS A 117 1.21 10.23 2.53
CA LYS A 117 0.66 11.44 3.15
C LYS A 117 -0.81 11.66 2.77
N LEU A 118 -1.14 11.56 1.48
CA LEU A 118 -2.52 11.72 1.00
C LEU A 118 -3.45 10.62 1.52
N THR A 119 -2.93 9.40 1.68
CA THR A 119 -3.71 8.27 2.21
C THR A 119 -4.02 8.50 3.69
N ASP A 120 -3.03 8.94 4.46
CA ASP A 120 -3.17 9.34 5.87
C ASP A 120 -4.18 10.49 6.04
N GLU A 121 -4.00 11.60 5.33
CA GLU A 121 -4.91 12.75 5.39
C GLU A 121 -6.37 12.37 5.11
N ARG A 122 -6.60 11.49 4.11
CA ARG A 122 -7.95 11.00 3.79
C ARG A 122 -8.48 10.04 4.83
N PHE A 123 -7.62 9.20 5.41
CA PHE A 123 -8.04 8.29 6.47
C PHE A 123 -8.39 9.06 7.74
N VAL A 124 -7.62 10.07 8.14
CA VAL A 124 -7.94 10.96 9.27
C VAL A 124 -9.31 11.62 9.10
N GLN A 125 -9.65 12.09 7.90
CA GLN A 125 -10.99 12.63 7.60
C GLN A 125 -12.09 11.58 7.77
N LYS A 126 -11.88 10.35 7.28
CA LYS A 126 -12.82 9.23 7.46
C LYS A 126 -12.97 8.86 8.93
N ALA A 127 -11.85 8.67 9.63
CA ALA A 127 -11.78 8.28 11.03
C ALA A 127 -12.48 9.30 11.93
N SER A 128 -12.33 10.60 11.65
CA SER A 128 -13.06 11.66 12.37
C SER A 128 -14.57 11.59 12.15
N ARG A 129 -15.04 11.32 10.94
CA ARG A 129 -16.48 11.22 10.63
C ARG A 129 -17.13 9.98 11.25
N GLU A 130 -16.39 8.88 11.29
CA GLU A 130 -16.88 7.58 11.78
C GLU A 130 -16.49 7.30 13.25
N ASN A 131 -15.80 8.25 13.90
CA ASN A 131 -15.29 8.14 15.27
C ASN A 131 -14.44 6.86 15.51
N VAL A 132 -13.58 6.54 14.56
CA VAL A 132 -12.67 5.38 14.61
C VAL A 132 -11.29 5.82 15.12
N ARG A 133 -10.67 4.99 15.97
CA ARG A 133 -9.34 5.24 16.58
C ARG A 133 -8.38 4.07 16.37
N CYS A 134 -8.30 3.58 15.14
CA CYS A 134 -7.34 2.57 14.72
C CYS A 134 -6.25 3.20 13.86
N GLY A 135 -5.11 2.51 13.76
CA GLY A 135 -4.04 2.86 12.85
C GLY A 135 -3.48 1.62 12.16
N THR A 136 -2.54 1.82 11.26
CA THR A 136 -1.83 0.73 10.60
C THR A 136 -0.39 1.09 10.28
N THR A 137 0.50 0.10 10.37
CA THR A 137 1.79 0.19 9.70
C THR A 137 1.57 0.12 8.18
N GLY A 138 2.60 0.40 7.41
CA GLY A 138 2.60 0.09 5.99
C GLY A 138 4.01 -0.09 5.49
N VAL A 139 4.28 -1.20 4.82
CA VAL A 139 5.52 -1.38 4.05
C VAL A 139 5.13 -1.67 2.61
N VAL A 140 5.71 -0.92 1.68
CA VAL A 140 5.44 -1.01 0.25
C VAL A 140 6.73 -1.30 -0.48
N THR A 141 6.65 -2.23 -1.43
CA THR A 141 7.63 -2.42 -2.49
C THR A 141 7.01 -2.09 -3.83
N PHE A 142 7.69 -1.24 -4.58
CA PHE A 142 7.27 -0.85 -5.92
C PHE A 142 8.43 -1.10 -6.88
N LEU A 143 8.25 -2.05 -7.78
CA LEU A 143 9.21 -2.36 -8.83
C LEU A 143 8.87 -1.55 -10.06
N ARG A 144 9.87 -0.91 -10.66
CA ARG A 144 9.81 -0.31 -11.99
C ARG A 144 11.04 -0.74 -12.78
N GLY A 145 10.82 -1.53 -13.83
CA GLY A 145 11.89 -2.16 -14.59
C GLY A 145 12.78 -3.02 -13.67
N ARG A 146 14.00 -2.55 -13.43
CA ARG A 146 15.00 -3.24 -12.56
C ARG A 146 15.21 -2.54 -11.22
N THR A 147 14.45 -1.49 -10.94
CA THR A 147 14.60 -0.67 -9.74
C THR A 147 13.53 -1.04 -8.72
N LEU A 148 13.96 -1.32 -7.50
CA LEU A 148 13.09 -1.58 -6.35
C LEU A 148 13.01 -0.31 -5.49
N HIS A 149 11.82 0.25 -5.37
CA HIS A 149 11.51 1.33 -4.44
C HIS A 149 10.84 0.77 -3.20
N VAL A 150 11.26 1.24 -2.02
CA VAL A 150 10.72 0.82 -0.73
C VAL A 150 10.27 2.06 0.03
N ALA A 151 9.05 2.03 0.55
CA ALA A 151 8.51 3.09 1.42
C ALA A 151 7.77 2.45 2.59
N TRP A 152 7.94 3.00 3.80
CA TRP A 152 7.36 2.39 4.99
C TRP A 152 7.01 3.38 6.11
N LEU A 153 6.05 2.98 6.94
CA LEU A 153 5.66 3.55 8.22
C LEU A 153 5.45 2.40 9.21
N GLY A 154 5.94 2.54 10.44
CA GLY A 154 5.84 1.50 11.46
C GLY A 154 6.95 0.45 11.38
N ASP A 155 6.67 -0.72 11.94
CA ASP A 155 7.64 -1.79 12.20
C ASP A 155 7.44 -3.06 11.36
N SER A 156 6.45 -3.09 10.45
CA SER A 156 6.43 -4.04 9.33
C SER A 156 7.72 -3.91 8.50
N GLN A 157 8.26 -5.04 8.03
CA GLN A 157 9.59 -5.08 7.41
C GLN A 157 9.58 -5.68 6.02
N VAL A 158 10.56 -5.29 5.21
CA VAL A 158 10.91 -5.94 3.95
C VAL A 158 12.38 -6.35 3.97
N MET A 159 12.68 -7.51 3.40
CA MET A 159 14.03 -8.02 3.22
C MET A 159 14.23 -8.41 1.75
N LEU A 160 15.36 -8.02 1.17
CA LEU A 160 15.79 -8.53 -0.12
C LEU A 160 16.83 -9.62 0.12
N VAL A 161 16.69 -10.76 -0.56
CA VAL A 161 17.71 -11.81 -0.57
C VAL A 161 18.38 -11.81 -1.93
N ARG A 162 19.70 -11.66 -1.96
CA ARG A 162 20.50 -11.66 -3.18
C ARG A 162 21.64 -12.65 -3.06
N LYS A 163 21.67 -13.65 -3.95
CA LYS A 163 22.68 -14.74 -3.94
C LYS A 163 22.77 -15.42 -2.56
N GLY A 164 21.62 -15.68 -1.93
CA GLY A 164 21.54 -16.33 -0.62
C GLY A 164 21.86 -15.42 0.58
N GLN A 165 22.15 -14.13 0.38
CA GLN A 165 22.45 -13.19 1.45
C GLN A 165 21.32 -12.18 1.65
N ALA A 166 20.96 -11.92 2.90
CA ALA A 166 20.02 -10.87 3.25
C ALA A 166 20.63 -9.48 3.05
N VAL A 167 19.87 -8.58 2.45
CA VAL A 167 20.20 -7.18 2.22
C VAL A 167 19.21 -6.34 3.02
N GLU A 168 19.73 -5.53 3.94
CA GLU A 168 18.93 -4.58 4.71
C GLU A 168 18.43 -3.44 3.80
N LEU A 169 17.11 -3.28 3.71
CA LEU A 169 16.47 -2.25 2.88
C LEU A 169 15.89 -1.09 3.69
N MET A 170 15.59 -1.32 4.96
CA MET A 170 14.89 -0.36 5.80
C MET A 170 15.18 -0.58 7.29
N LYS A 171 15.03 0.50 8.07
CA LYS A 171 15.04 0.44 9.53
C LYS A 171 13.63 0.65 10.07
N PRO A 172 13.08 -0.31 10.84
CA PRO A 172 11.77 -0.17 11.47
C PRO A 172 11.62 1.14 12.26
N HIS A 173 10.40 1.69 12.27
CA HIS A 173 10.05 2.86 13.07
C HIS A 173 9.62 2.43 14.48
N LYS A 174 10.62 2.10 15.31
CA LYS A 174 10.41 1.75 16.72
C LYS A 174 10.57 2.96 17.63
N PRO A 175 9.80 3.08 18.72
CA PRO A 175 9.89 4.21 19.66
C PRO A 175 11.28 4.42 20.28
N ASP A 176 12.09 3.37 20.45
CA ASP A 176 13.45 3.43 21.02
C ASP A 176 14.54 3.77 20.01
N ARG A 177 14.19 3.90 18.73
CA ARG A 177 15.15 4.38 17.73
C ARG A 177 15.47 5.84 18.01
N GLU A 178 16.75 6.17 18.12
CA GLU A 178 17.21 7.46 18.66
C GLU A 178 16.59 8.70 17.96
N ASP A 179 16.47 8.68 16.63
CA ASP A 179 15.84 9.76 15.85
C ASP A 179 14.31 9.83 16.07
N GLU A 180 13.65 8.67 16.20
CA GLU A 180 12.22 8.61 16.49
C GLU A 180 11.91 9.09 17.91
N LYS A 181 12.72 8.65 18.89
CA LYS A 181 12.61 9.09 20.29
C LYS A 181 12.76 10.61 20.39
N LYS A 182 13.82 11.17 19.80
CA LYS A 182 14.03 12.63 19.76
C LYS A 182 12.86 13.37 19.13
N ARG A 183 12.32 12.86 18.02
CA ARG A 183 11.15 13.45 17.36
C ARG A 183 9.92 13.41 18.26
N ILE A 184 9.68 12.31 18.96
CA ILE A 184 8.54 12.16 19.88
C ILE A 184 8.67 13.15 21.06
N GLU A 185 9.85 13.23 21.67
CA GLU A 185 10.13 14.12 22.80
C GLU A 185 10.04 15.60 22.40
N ALA A 186 10.53 15.96 21.20
CA ALA A 186 10.41 17.31 20.66
C ALA A 186 8.95 17.73 20.38
N LEU A 187 8.04 16.77 20.18
CA LEU A 187 6.60 17.02 20.02
C LEU A 187 5.84 16.96 21.36
N GLY A 188 6.54 16.88 22.50
CA GLY A 188 5.96 16.84 23.84
C GLY A 188 5.47 15.47 24.29
N GLY A 189 5.78 14.40 23.54
CA GLY A 189 5.52 13.03 23.95
C GLY A 189 6.66 12.44 24.79
N CYS A 190 6.51 11.19 25.20
CA CYS A 190 7.57 10.42 25.88
C CYS A 190 7.62 8.98 25.38
N VAL A 191 8.77 8.34 25.56
CA VAL A 191 8.99 6.93 25.25
C VAL A 191 9.18 6.17 26.56
N ILE A 192 8.24 5.28 26.88
CA ILE A 192 8.19 4.55 28.15
C ILE A 192 8.37 3.06 27.88
N TRP A 193 9.17 2.39 28.71
CA TRP A 193 9.28 0.94 28.70
C TRP A 193 8.16 0.29 29.52
N PHE A 194 7.32 -0.52 28.88
CA PHE A 194 6.29 -1.33 29.54
C PHE A 194 6.17 -2.69 28.86
N GLY A 195 7.14 -3.57 29.12
CA GLY A 195 7.36 -4.85 28.42
C GLY A 195 7.89 -4.69 26.98
N THR A 196 7.60 -3.56 26.35
CA THR A 196 8.19 -3.05 25.11
C THR A 196 8.21 -1.52 25.16
N TRP A 197 9.00 -0.88 24.31
CA TRP A 197 9.02 0.58 24.17
C TRP A 197 7.73 1.10 23.55
N ARG A 198 7.11 2.09 24.20
CA ARG A 198 5.83 2.65 23.79
C ARG A 198 5.83 4.18 23.80
N VAL A 199 5.18 4.77 22.81
CA VAL A 199 4.86 6.20 22.76
C VAL A 199 3.75 6.49 23.76
N ASN A 200 4.01 7.38 24.72
CA ASN A 200 3.09 7.75 25.80
C ASN A 200 2.50 6.55 26.55
N GLY A 201 3.26 5.45 26.64
CA GLY A 201 2.81 4.20 27.28
C GLY A 201 1.77 3.38 26.50
N SER A 202 1.36 3.80 25.30
CA SER A 202 0.27 3.17 24.53
C SER A 202 0.78 2.42 23.29
N LEU A 203 1.35 3.13 22.31
CA LEU A 203 1.66 2.58 20.98
C LEU A 203 3.09 2.04 20.92
N SER A 204 3.29 0.81 20.46
CA SER A 204 4.62 0.20 20.28
C SER A 204 5.30 0.55 18.96
N VAL A 205 4.69 1.42 18.15
CA VAL A 205 5.21 1.93 16.87
C VAL A 205 5.30 3.45 16.93
N SER A 206 6.31 4.04 16.29
CA SER A 206 6.49 5.51 16.30
C SER A 206 5.84 6.23 15.12
N ARG A 207 5.51 5.50 14.04
CA ARG A 207 4.83 6.02 12.84
C ARG A 207 3.76 5.03 12.38
N ALA A 208 2.62 5.55 11.95
CA ALA A 208 1.49 4.80 11.41
C ALA A 208 0.64 5.74 10.54
N ILE A 209 -0.24 5.15 9.72
CA ILE A 209 -1.45 5.79 9.19
C ILE A 209 -2.56 5.64 10.24
#